data_AF-A0AAN9A8E8-F1
#
_entry.id   AF-A0AAN9A8E8-F1
#
_cell.length_a   1.000
_cell.length_b   1.000
_cell.length_c   1.000
_cell.angle_alpha   90.00
_cell.angle_beta   90.00
_cell.angle_gamma   90.00
#
_symmetry.space_group_name_H-M   'P 1'
#
loop_
_entity.id
_entity.type
_entity.pdbx_description
1 polymer ?
#
loop_
_entity_poly.entity_id
_entity_poly.type
_entity_poly.pdbx_seq_one_letter_code
_entity_poly.pdbx_strand_id
1 'polypeptide(L)'
;MAAHYLNLVALLTVFCCVNFMGVAIYAVYADCDPMATGEITKPDQIVPYYVDDKLSFIYGIPGLFMASLYAGGLSSYSSQINAVSAVMWEDFFKNSNWVAKMSEKKKPLVNVGVSVITGIAGIVAGIVASQLGGVFQVGQTILGTIHAPLLGLFILGMCCPYANKIGGTTGFSVSLLFNLWVTIGTMIYGKATPALEYFDDGCENPTTDFNSTFTTTSIWTTSTDDGKDPGE
;
A
#
# COMPACT_ATOMS: atom_id res chain seq x y z
N MET A 1 12.11 -23.98 -13.79
CA MET A 1 11.55 -24.62 -12.57
C MET A 1 12.14 -24.04 -11.28
N ALA A 2 13.46 -24.04 -11.07
CA ALA A 2 14.07 -23.51 -9.83
C ALA A 2 13.67 -22.05 -9.49
N ALA A 3 13.64 -21.15 -10.49
CA ALA A 3 13.23 -19.75 -10.30
C ALA A 3 11.78 -19.59 -9.79
N HIS A 4 10.86 -20.47 -10.21
CA HIS A 4 9.47 -20.42 -9.74
C HIS A 4 9.35 -20.86 -8.27
N TYR A 5 10.09 -21.90 -7.87
CA TYR A 5 10.11 -22.34 -6.48
C TYR A 5 10.75 -21.30 -5.56
N LEU A 6 11.84 -20.65 -6.00
CA LEU A 6 12.45 -19.55 -5.25
C LEU A 6 11.50 -18.38 -5.05
N ASN A 7 10.78 -17.97 -6.11
CA ASN A 7 9.79 -16.91 -6.00
C ASN A 7 8.64 -17.28 -5.06
N LEU A 8 8.15 -18.54 -5.14
CA LEU A 8 7.10 -19.03 -4.26
C LEU A 8 7.53 -19.00 -2.79
N VAL A 9 8.72 -19.52 -2.47
CA VAL A 9 9.26 -19.51 -1.11
C VAL A 9 9.46 -18.08 -0.62
N ALA A 10 9.98 -17.18 -1.46
CA ALA A 10 10.16 -15.78 -1.10
C ALA A 10 8.82 -15.10 -0.76
N LEU A 11 7.79 -15.29 -1.58
CA LEU A 11 6.45 -14.74 -1.35
C LEU A 11 5.82 -15.28 -0.05
N LEU A 12 5.93 -16.58 0.19
CA LEU A 12 5.43 -17.20 1.42
C LEU A 12 6.14 -16.64 2.66
N THR A 13 7.47 -16.52 2.61
CA THR A 13 8.25 -15.94 3.71
C THR A 13 7.82 -14.51 4.00
N VAL A 14 7.71 -13.65 2.97
CA VAL A 14 7.28 -12.26 3.15
C VAL A 14 5.87 -12.20 3.74
N PHE A 15 4.94 -13.02 3.25
CA PHE A 15 3.58 -13.06 3.77
C PHE A 15 3.54 -13.46 5.25
N CYS A 16 4.28 -14.50 5.63
CA CYS A 16 4.40 -14.89 7.04
C CYS A 16 4.96 -13.75 7.90
N CYS A 17 6.07 -13.11 7.47
CA CYS A 17 6.67 -12.01 8.21
C CYS A 17 5.71 -10.84 8.44
N VAL A 18 4.95 -10.43 7.42
CA VAL A 18 3.98 -9.33 7.55
C VAL A 18 2.85 -9.68 8.53
N ASN A 19 2.34 -10.92 8.48
CA ASN A 19 1.29 -11.36 9.40
C ASN A 19 1.81 -11.44 10.85
N PHE A 20 3.00 -12.02 11.07
CA PHE A 20 3.60 -12.07 12.40
C PHE A 20 3.90 -10.67 12.95
N MET A 21 4.34 -9.73 12.10
CA MET A 21 4.51 -8.34 12.48
C MET A 21 3.19 -7.71 12.94
N GLY A 22 2.08 -7.94 12.21
CA GLY A 22 0.76 -7.46 12.62
C GLY A 22 0.33 -7.99 13.98
N VAL A 23 0.55 -9.29 14.24
CA VAL A 23 0.26 -9.90 15.55
C VAL A 23 1.15 -9.33 16.66
N ALA A 24 2.43 -9.09 16.38
CA ALA A 24 3.36 -8.51 17.35
C ALA A 24 2.96 -7.06 17.71
N ILE A 25 2.62 -6.24 16.70
CA ILE A 25 2.14 -4.87 16.91
C ILE A 25 0.86 -4.87 17.74
N TYR A 26 -0.09 -5.76 17.43
CA TYR A 26 -1.31 -5.93 18.22
C TYR A 26 -1.00 -6.27 19.69
N ALA A 27 -0.06 -7.18 19.94
CA ALA A 27 0.33 -7.55 21.30
C ALA A 27 1.01 -6.41 22.08
N VAL A 28 1.71 -5.49 21.39
CA VAL A 28 2.37 -4.34 22.02
C VAL A 28 1.38 -3.23 22.38
N TYR A 29 0.36 -3.01 21.54
CA TYR A 29 -0.66 -1.98 21.75
C TYR A 29 -1.99 -2.55 22.28
N ALA A 30 -1.97 -3.74 22.89
CA ALA A 30 -3.18 -4.39 23.39
C ALA A 30 -3.87 -3.60 24.51
N ASP A 31 -3.07 -2.96 25.37
CA ASP A 31 -3.56 -2.22 26.55
C ASP A 31 -3.60 -0.69 26.32
N CYS A 32 -2.91 -0.20 25.28
CA CYS A 32 -2.85 1.22 24.94
C CYS A 32 -2.81 1.37 23.42
N ASP A 33 -3.98 1.57 22.81
CA ASP A 33 -4.09 1.72 21.36
C ASP A 33 -3.79 3.16 20.91
N PRO A 34 -2.82 3.38 20.01
CA PRO A 34 -2.49 4.72 19.51
C PRO A 34 -3.61 5.39 18.68
N MET A 35 -4.63 4.65 18.25
CA MET A 35 -5.87 5.20 17.69
C MET A 35 -6.77 5.78 18.78
N ALA A 36 -6.80 5.17 19.98
CA ALA A 36 -7.61 5.66 21.11
C ALA A 36 -7.04 6.96 21.68
N THR A 37 -5.72 7.06 21.77
CA THR A 37 -5.01 8.26 22.23
C THR A 37 -4.98 9.38 21.19
N GLY A 38 -5.38 9.09 19.93
CA GLY A 38 -5.43 10.05 18.83
C GLY A 38 -4.09 10.35 18.16
N GLU A 39 -3.06 9.55 18.43
CA GLU A 39 -1.74 9.67 17.80
C GLU A 39 -1.75 9.22 16.33
N ILE A 40 -2.63 8.28 15.98
CA ILE A 40 -2.90 7.89 14.59
C ILE A 40 -4.38 8.08 14.23
N THR A 41 -4.63 8.52 13.00
CA THR A 41 -5.99 8.78 12.50
C THR A 41 -6.51 7.63 11.64
N LYS A 42 -5.61 6.90 10.96
CA LYS A 42 -5.96 5.82 10.04
C LYS A 42 -5.27 4.52 10.46
N PRO A 43 -5.95 3.36 10.35
CA PRO A 43 -5.37 2.07 10.70
C PRO A 43 -4.13 1.72 9.85
N ASP A 44 -4.06 2.22 8.61
CA ASP A 44 -2.93 2.01 7.70
C ASP A 44 -1.62 2.66 8.20
N GLN A 45 -1.67 3.54 9.21
CA GLN A 45 -0.52 4.24 9.78
C GLN A 45 0.14 3.48 10.94
N ILE A 46 -0.45 2.38 11.42
CA ILE A 46 0.02 1.67 12.62
C ILE A 46 1.44 1.13 12.48
N VAL A 47 1.81 0.60 11.31
CA VAL A 47 3.14 0.01 11.10
C VAL A 47 4.23 1.09 11.05
N PRO A 48 4.10 2.19 10.27
CA PRO A 48 5.04 3.30 10.35
C PRO A 48 5.14 3.91 11.75
N TYR A 49 4.01 4.06 12.45
CA TYR A 49 3.99 4.58 13.82
C TYR A 49 4.76 3.66 14.78
N TYR A 50 4.57 2.34 14.71
CA TYR A 50 5.31 1.38 15.53
C TYR A 50 6.84 1.46 15.34
N VAL A 51 7.29 1.66 14.09
CA VAL A 51 8.73 1.80 13.80
C VAL A 51 9.29 3.09 14.41
N ASP A 52 8.52 4.18 14.39
CA ASP A 52 8.93 5.44 15.00
C ASP A 52 8.89 5.37 16.53
N ASP A 53 7.83 4.84 17.13
CA ASP A 53 7.67 4.72 18.59
C ASP A 53 8.69 3.73 19.20
N LYS A 54 8.79 2.50 18.68
CA LYS A 54 9.59 1.44 19.31
C LYS A 54 10.99 1.27 18.75
N LEU A 55 11.28 1.72 17.53
CA LEU A 55 12.58 1.48 16.87
C LEU A 55 13.40 2.76 16.63
N SER A 56 12.90 3.95 17.00
CA SER A 56 13.64 5.22 16.86
C SER A 56 14.89 5.32 17.72
N PHE A 57 15.03 4.49 18.75
CA PHE A 57 16.25 4.42 19.57
C PHE A 57 17.50 4.05 18.75
N ILE A 58 17.32 3.42 17.58
CA ILE A 58 18.41 3.16 16.62
C ILE A 58 18.34 4.20 15.51
N TYR A 59 19.31 5.11 15.51
CA TYR A 59 19.45 6.14 14.48
C TYR A 59 19.46 5.54 13.06
N GLY A 60 18.57 6.05 12.20
CA GLY A 60 18.49 5.68 10.79
C GLY A 60 17.51 4.55 10.45
N ILE A 61 17.00 3.79 11.43
CA ILE A 61 16.04 2.70 11.18
C ILE A 61 14.70 3.21 10.61
N PRO A 62 14.06 4.26 11.14
CA PRO A 62 12.82 4.79 10.54
C PRO A 62 13.02 5.23 9.08
N GLY A 63 14.17 5.85 8.77
CA GLY A 63 14.53 6.24 7.41
C GLY A 63 14.75 5.05 6.48
N LEU A 64 15.48 4.03 6.94
CA LEU A 64 15.71 2.79 6.20
C LEU A 64 14.39 2.04 5.93
N PHE A 65 13.51 1.97 6.92
CA PHE A 65 12.18 1.39 6.81
C PHE A 65 11.37 2.09 5.72
N MET A 66 11.23 3.42 5.79
CA MET A 66 10.50 4.19 4.78
C MET A 66 11.12 4.03 3.38
N ALA A 67 12.45 4.07 3.27
CA ALA A 67 13.14 3.85 2.00
C ALA A 67 12.81 2.47 1.40
N SER A 68 12.83 1.41 2.22
CA SER A 68 12.47 0.05 1.78
C SER A 68 11.01 -0.08 1.36
N LEU A 69 10.09 0.59 2.08
CA LEU A 69 8.66 0.57 1.80
C LEU A 69 8.38 1.21 0.43
N TYR A 70 8.97 2.39 0.18
CA TYR A 70 8.86 3.05 -1.11
C TYR A 70 9.52 2.25 -2.24
N ALA A 71 10.72 1.69 -2.03
CA ALA A 71 11.39 0.87 -3.03
C ALA A 71 10.54 -0.37 -3.41
N GLY A 72 9.99 -1.07 -2.42
CA GLY A 72 9.10 -2.21 -2.62
C GLY A 72 7.83 -1.84 -3.38
N GLY A 73 7.13 -0.79 -2.94
CA GLY A 73 5.93 -0.28 -3.60
C GLY A 73 6.17 0.15 -5.04
N LEU A 74 7.22 0.95 -5.29
CA LEU A 74 7.57 1.43 -6.63
C LEU A 74 8.00 0.31 -7.57
N SER A 75 8.69 -0.72 -7.07
CA SER A 75 9.07 -1.89 -7.89
C SER A 75 7.83 -2.66 -8.40
N SER A 76 6.84 -2.84 -7.52
CA SER A 76 5.57 -3.51 -7.86
C SER A 76 4.70 -2.64 -8.76
N TYR A 77 4.75 -1.32 -8.59
CA TYR A 77 4.00 -0.38 -9.42
C TYR A 77 4.60 -0.28 -10.83
N SER A 78 5.93 -0.27 -10.94
CA SER A 78 6.65 -0.26 -12.22
C SER A 78 6.38 -1.52 -13.04
N SER A 79 6.37 -2.71 -12.41
CA SER A 79 6.04 -3.96 -13.11
C SER A 79 4.60 -3.98 -13.62
N GLN A 80 3.64 -3.42 -12.87
CA GLN A 80 2.24 -3.27 -13.31
C GLN A 80 2.11 -2.35 -14.53
N ILE A 81 2.76 -1.17 -14.51
CA ILE A 81 2.73 -0.25 -15.66
C ILE A 81 3.32 -0.93 -16.90
N ASN A 82 4.44 -1.64 -16.74
CA ASN A 82 5.07 -2.36 -17.85
C ASN A 82 4.17 -3.48 -18.40
N ALA A 83 3.48 -4.21 -17.52
CA ALA A 83 2.52 -5.24 -17.92
C ALA A 83 1.33 -4.63 -18.68
N VAL A 84 0.74 -3.54 -18.18
CA VAL A 84 -0.37 -2.83 -18.85
C VAL A 84 0.06 -2.32 -20.22
N SER A 85 1.22 -1.68 -20.33
CA SER A 85 1.73 -1.19 -21.62
C SER A 85 1.97 -2.34 -22.61
N ALA A 86 2.50 -3.48 -22.15
CA ALA A 86 2.66 -4.68 -22.98
C ALA A 86 1.33 -5.27 -23.44
N VAL A 87 0.34 -5.38 -22.54
CA VAL A 87 -1.01 -5.88 -22.87
C VAL A 87 -1.71 -4.94 -23.84
N MET A 88 -1.66 -3.62 -23.61
CA MET A 88 -2.21 -2.63 -24.53
C MET A 88 -1.56 -2.72 -25.91
N TRP A 89 -0.26 -2.99 -25.96
CA TRP A 89 0.45 -3.20 -27.21
C TRP A 89 -0.04 -4.44 -27.96
N GLU A 90 -0.05 -5.59 -27.30
CA GLU A 90 -0.42 -6.87 -27.93
C GLU A 90 -1.90 -6.93 -28.31
N ASP A 91 -2.79 -6.43 -27.47
CA ASP A 91 -4.25 -6.53 -27.69
C ASP A 91 -4.78 -5.48 -28.67
N PHE A 92 -4.25 -4.25 -28.66
CA PHE A 92 -4.83 -3.13 -29.41
C PHE A 92 -3.91 -2.55 -30.48
N PHE A 93 -2.60 -2.43 -30.25
CA PHE A 93 -1.71 -1.69 -31.14
C PHE A 93 -1.06 -2.56 -32.21
N LYS A 94 -0.67 -3.80 -31.89
CA LYS A 94 0.06 -4.69 -32.78
C LYS A 94 -0.63 -4.94 -34.12
N ASN A 95 -1.94 -5.13 -34.10
CA ASN A 95 -2.76 -5.39 -35.29
C ASN A 95 -3.49 -4.13 -35.81
N SER A 96 -3.22 -2.95 -35.26
CA SER A 96 -3.88 -1.72 -35.68
C SER A 96 -3.24 -1.14 -36.94
N ASN A 97 -4.07 -0.87 -37.95
CA ASN A 97 -3.65 -0.25 -39.21
C ASN A 97 -2.98 1.12 -39.04
N TRP A 98 -3.26 1.84 -37.95
CA TRP A 98 -2.63 3.14 -37.65
C TRP A 98 -1.18 2.97 -37.18
N VAL A 99 -0.90 1.97 -36.34
CA VAL A 99 0.45 1.68 -35.83
C VAL A 99 1.30 0.98 -36.89
N ALA A 100 0.69 0.14 -37.72
CA ALA A 100 1.37 -0.55 -38.82
C ALA A 100 1.95 0.43 -39.86
N LYS A 101 1.32 1.59 -40.06
CA LYS A 101 1.79 2.66 -40.97
C LYS A 101 2.80 3.60 -40.32
N MET A 102 3.07 3.44 -39.03
CA MET A 102 3.95 4.33 -38.27
C MET A 102 5.42 3.87 -38.38
N SER A 103 6.35 4.82 -38.48
CA SER A 103 7.78 4.54 -38.44
C SER A 103 8.19 3.78 -37.17
N GLU A 104 9.06 2.77 -37.30
CA GLU A 104 9.57 1.96 -36.18
C GLU A 104 10.12 2.80 -35.02
N LYS A 105 10.70 3.98 -35.30
CA LYS A 105 11.24 4.88 -34.28
C LYS A 105 10.16 5.52 -33.39
N LYS A 106 8.91 5.60 -33.86
CA LYS A 106 7.79 6.22 -33.15
C LYS A 106 6.94 5.22 -32.36
N LYS A 107 7.00 3.93 -32.70
CA LYS A 107 6.32 2.85 -31.97
C LYS A 107 6.66 2.80 -30.46
N PRO A 108 7.94 2.89 -30.04
CA PRO A 108 8.26 2.92 -28.61
C PRO A 108 7.71 4.18 -27.91
N LEU A 109 7.57 5.31 -28.62
CA LEU A 109 6.97 6.53 -28.05
C LEU A 109 5.48 6.34 -27.72
N VAL A 110 4.75 5.54 -28.52
CA VAL A 110 3.36 5.19 -28.20
C VAL A 110 3.32 4.38 -26.90
N ASN A 111 4.20 3.40 -26.75
CA ASN A 111 4.27 2.58 -25.55
C ASN A 111 4.65 3.41 -24.30
N VAL A 112 5.59 4.35 -24.44
CA VAL A 112 5.92 5.33 -23.38
C VAL A 112 4.69 6.18 -23.03
N GLY A 113 3.93 6.63 -24.04
CA GLY A 113 2.68 7.36 -23.82
C GLY A 113 1.67 6.58 -22.98
N VAL A 114 1.48 5.30 -23.28
CA VAL A 114 0.60 4.40 -22.50
C VAL A 114 1.11 4.27 -21.06
N SER A 115 2.42 4.08 -20.87
CA SER A 115 3.01 3.99 -19.53
C SER A 115 2.79 5.26 -18.72
N VAL A 116 2.96 6.44 -19.33
CA VAL A 116 2.76 7.73 -18.67
C VAL A 116 1.28 7.92 -18.28
N ILE A 117 0.35 7.63 -19.20
CA ILE A 117 -1.09 7.75 -18.91
C ILE A 117 -1.50 6.81 -17.78
N THR A 118 -1.03 5.56 -17.81
CA THR A 118 -1.28 4.57 -16.75
C THR A 118 -0.71 5.03 -15.41
N GLY A 119 0.51 5.60 -15.42
CA GLY A 119 1.14 6.18 -14.24
C GLY A 119 0.33 7.33 -13.63
N ILE A 120 -0.13 8.28 -14.46
CA ILE A 120 -1.00 9.40 -14.03
C ILE A 120 -2.31 8.87 -13.47
N ALA A 121 -2.94 7.90 -14.14
CA ALA A 121 -4.19 7.31 -13.69
C ALA A 121 -4.06 6.67 -12.30
N GLY A 122 -2.95 5.99 -12.01
CA GLY A 122 -2.76 5.43 -10.67
C GLY A 122 -2.38 6.47 -9.60
N ILE A 123 -1.77 7.61 -9.95
CA ILE A 123 -1.63 8.75 -9.01
C ILE A 123 -3.03 9.27 -8.63
N VAL A 124 -3.91 9.47 -9.61
CA VAL A 124 -5.30 9.89 -9.37
C VAL A 124 -6.03 8.85 -8.51
N ALA A 125 -5.87 7.57 -8.81
CA ALA A 125 -6.44 6.49 -8.01
C ALA A 125 -5.91 6.50 -6.56
N GLY A 126 -4.63 6.80 -6.36
CA GLY A 126 -4.02 6.95 -5.03
C GLY A 126 -4.61 8.10 -4.22
N ILE A 127 -4.87 9.25 -4.86
CA ILE A 127 -5.55 10.39 -4.23
C ILE A 127 -6.97 9.99 -3.78
N VAL A 128 -7.73 9.32 -4.65
CA VAL A 128 -9.07 8.83 -4.31
C VAL A 128 -9.01 7.80 -3.18
N ALA A 129 -8.06 6.87 -3.25
CA ALA A 129 -7.86 5.84 -2.23
C ALA A 129 -7.54 6.45 -0.86
N SER A 130 -6.80 7.56 -0.81
CA SER A 130 -6.45 8.22 0.45
C SER A 130 -7.67 8.69 1.27
N GLN A 131 -8.83 8.84 0.64
CA GLN A 131 -10.08 9.26 1.28
C GLN A 131 -10.91 8.07 1.81
N LEU A 132 -10.48 6.82 1.58
CA LEU A 132 -11.19 5.63 2.00
C LEU A 132 -10.71 5.18 3.40
N GLY A 133 -11.65 4.80 4.27
CA GLY A 133 -11.39 4.35 5.66
C GLY A 133 -10.92 2.90 5.79
N GLY A 134 -10.34 2.32 4.73
CA GLY A 134 -9.98 0.90 4.65
C GLY A 134 -9.39 0.55 3.31
N VAL A 135 -8.27 1.20 2.95
CA VAL A 135 -7.68 1.15 1.60
C VAL A 135 -7.35 -0.29 1.19
N PHE A 136 -6.76 -1.06 2.10
CA PHE A 136 -6.42 -2.45 1.84
C PHE A 136 -7.66 -3.31 1.52
N GLN A 137 -8.71 -3.21 2.34
CA GLN A 137 -9.93 -3.99 2.16
C GLN A 137 -10.66 -3.61 0.87
N VAL A 138 -10.78 -2.32 0.57
CA VAL A 138 -11.38 -1.84 -0.68
C VAL A 138 -10.56 -2.31 -1.89
N GLY A 139 -9.23 -2.19 -1.81
CA GLY A 139 -8.33 -2.65 -2.88
C GLY A 139 -8.48 -4.13 -3.18
N GLN A 140 -8.44 -4.99 -2.15
CA GLN A 140 -8.63 -6.43 -2.32
C GLN A 140 -10.03 -6.79 -2.85
N THR A 141 -11.06 -6.04 -2.45
CA THR A 141 -12.43 -6.25 -2.93
C THR A 141 -12.54 -5.95 -4.44
N ILE A 142 -11.96 -4.84 -4.90
CA ILE A 142 -11.93 -4.48 -6.32
C ILE A 142 -11.15 -5.52 -7.13
N LEU A 143 -9.96 -5.92 -6.63
CA LEU A 143 -9.17 -6.97 -7.27
C LEU A 143 -9.97 -8.26 -7.37
N GLY A 144 -10.56 -8.75 -6.28
CA GLY A 144 -11.38 -9.98 -6.30
C GLY A 144 -12.55 -9.91 -7.28
N THR A 145 -13.23 -8.76 -7.34
CA THR A 145 -14.40 -8.53 -8.23
C THR A 145 -14.07 -8.75 -9.71
N ILE A 146 -12.88 -8.33 -10.15
CA ILE A 146 -12.44 -8.43 -11.55
C ILE A 146 -11.73 -9.77 -11.80
N HIS A 147 -10.88 -10.21 -10.88
CA HIS A 147 -10.06 -11.42 -11.04
C HIS A 147 -10.88 -12.70 -10.93
N ALA A 148 -11.96 -12.74 -10.14
CA ALA A 148 -12.77 -13.95 -9.97
C ALA A 148 -13.48 -14.40 -11.26
N PRO A 149 -14.20 -13.53 -12.01
CA PRO A 149 -14.75 -13.91 -13.31
C PRO A 149 -13.69 -14.29 -14.35
N LEU A 150 -12.52 -13.62 -14.35
CA LEU A 150 -11.40 -13.95 -15.23
C LEU A 150 -10.86 -15.35 -14.93
N LEU A 151 -10.64 -15.67 -13.66
CA LEU A 151 -10.21 -16.99 -13.21
C LEU A 151 -11.23 -18.06 -13.63
N GLY A 152 -12.52 -17.80 -13.44
CA GLY A 152 -13.59 -18.70 -13.89
C GLY A 152 -13.56 -18.93 -15.40
N LEU A 153 -13.32 -17.89 -16.20
CA LEU A 153 -13.19 -18.01 -17.66
C LEU A 153 -11.97 -18.86 -18.06
N PHE A 154 -10.82 -18.69 -17.40
CA PHE A 154 -9.63 -19.52 -17.63
C PHE A 154 -9.86 -20.99 -17.26
N ILE A 155 -10.48 -21.26 -16.10
CA ILE A 155 -10.81 -22.62 -15.68
C ILE A 155 -11.78 -23.26 -16.67
N LEU A 156 -12.81 -22.55 -17.11
CA LEU A 156 -13.74 -23.03 -18.15
C LEU A 156 -12.99 -23.39 -19.44
N GLY A 157 -12.07 -22.55 -19.89
CA GLY A 157 -11.27 -22.80 -21.09
C GLY A 157 -10.30 -23.98 -20.99
N MET A 158 -9.73 -24.22 -19.80
CA MET A 158 -8.79 -25.33 -19.57
C MET A 158 -9.50 -26.67 -19.30
N CYS A 159 -10.58 -26.66 -18.52
CA CYS A 159 -11.23 -27.88 -18.04
C CYS A 159 -12.40 -28.34 -18.90
N CYS A 160 -13.03 -27.45 -19.68
CA CYS A 160 -14.21 -27.78 -20.48
C CYS A 160 -13.93 -27.66 -21.98
N PRO A 161 -13.54 -28.74 -22.68
CA PRO A 161 -13.23 -28.69 -24.11
C PRO A 161 -14.46 -28.39 -24.99
N TYR A 162 -15.66 -28.51 -24.44
CA TYR A 162 -16.93 -28.18 -25.10
C TYR A 162 -17.36 -26.71 -24.93
N ALA A 163 -16.58 -25.90 -24.22
CA ALA A 163 -16.88 -24.49 -24.02
C ALA A 163 -16.79 -23.73 -25.36
N ASN A 164 -17.86 -23.03 -25.71
CA ASN A 164 -17.92 -22.22 -26.92
C ASN A 164 -17.65 -20.73 -26.61
N LYS A 165 -17.26 -19.96 -27.64
CA LYS A 165 -16.91 -18.54 -27.49
C LYS A 165 -18.05 -17.70 -26.91
N ILE A 166 -19.29 -17.97 -27.32
CA ILE A 166 -20.48 -17.23 -26.89
C ILE A 166 -20.76 -17.49 -25.41
N GLY A 167 -20.67 -18.75 -24.97
CA GLY A 167 -20.83 -19.15 -23.57
C GLY A 167 -19.74 -18.58 -22.67
N GLY A 168 -18.49 -18.55 -23.15
CA GLY A 168 -17.39 -17.91 -22.44
C GLY A 168 -17.60 -16.40 -22.25
N THR A 169 -17.93 -15.68 -23.32
CA THR A 169 -18.12 -14.22 -23.25
C THR A 169 -19.37 -13.82 -22.46
N THR A 170 -20.49 -14.53 -22.64
CA THR A 170 -21.73 -14.28 -21.89
C THR A 170 -21.57 -14.65 -20.42
N GLY A 171 -20.97 -15.80 -20.11
CA GLY A 171 -20.67 -16.22 -18.74
C GLY A 171 -19.76 -15.25 -18.01
N PHE A 172 -18.68 -14.79 -18.66
CA PHE A 172 -17.80 -13.75 -18.12
C PHE A 172 -18.56 -12.45 -17.85
N SER A 173 -19.34 -11.97 -18.82
CA SER A 173 -20.07 -10.70 -18.72
C SER A 173 -21.13 -10.73 -17.61
N VAL A 174 -21.92 -11.80 -17.53
CA VAL A 174 -22.93 -11.98 -16.47
C VAL A 174 -22.27 -12.07 -15.09
N SER A 175 -21.18 -12.84 -14.98
CA SER A 175 -20.44 -12.98 -13.71
C SER A 175 -19.83 -11.65 -13.26
N LEU A 176 -19.27 -10.88 -14.19
CA LEU A 176 -18.71 -9.56 -13.89
C LEU A 176 -19.78 -8.58 -13.42
N LEU A 177 -20.92 -8.50 -14.11
CA LEU A 177 -22.02 -7.64 -13.70
C LEU A 177 -22.59 -8.02 -12.33
N PHE A 178 -22.74 -9.33 -12.07
CA PHE A 178 -23.20 -9.82 -10.78
C PHE A 178 -22.20 -9.50 -9.66
N ASN A 179 -20.90 -9.70 -9.88
CA ASN A 179 -19.87 -9.35 -8.89
C ASN A 179 -19.82 -7.84 -8.64
N LEU A 180 -19.90 -7.01 -9.69
CA LEU A 180 -19.98 -5.55 -9.55
C LEU A 180 -21.22 -5.13 -8.75
N TRP A 181 -22.37 -5.73 -9.01
CA TRP A 181 -23.59 -5.47 -8.25
C TRP A 181 -23.41 -5.80 -6.76
N VAL A 182 -22.86 -6.97 -6.45
CA VAL A 182 -22.59 -7.39 -5.06
C VAL A 182 -21.61 -6.44 -4.41
N THR A 183 -20.49 -6.13 -5.06
CA THR A 183 -19.43 -5.27 -4.51
C THR A 183 -19.89 -3.83 -4.28
N ILE A 184 -20.64 -3.25 -5.23
CA ILE A 184 -21.23 -1.92 -5.02
C ILE A 184 -22.27 -1.98 -3.89
N GLY A 185 -23.07 -3.05 -3.84
CA GLY A 185 -24.00 -3.30 -2.75
C GLY A 185 -23.33 -3.38 -1.38
N THR A 186 -22.18 -4.05 -1.27
CA THR A 186 -21.41 -4.11 -0.02
C THR A 186 -20.72 -2.80 0.32
N MET A 187 -20.32 -1.99 -0.67
CA MET A 187 -19.77 -0.66 -0.40
C MET A 187 -20.83 0.35 0.07
N ILE A 188 -22.07 0.24 -0.41
CA ILE A 188 -23.17 1.16 -0.07
C ILE A 188 -23.89 0.72 1.21
N TYR A 189 -24.22 -0.57 1.31
CA TYR A 189 -25.07 -1.13 2.36
C TYR A 189 -24.32 -2.06 3.32
N GLY A 190 -23.03 -2.29 3.09
CA GLY A 190 -22.23 -3.11 3.98
C GLY A 190 -22.19 -2.50 5.37
N LYS A 191 -22.51 -3.32 6.36
CA LYS A 191 -22.22 -2.96 7.74
C LYS A 191 -20.71 -2.94 7.90
N ALA A 192 -20.17 -1.84 8.45
CA ALA A 192 -18.80 -1.83 8.92
C ALA A 192 -18.63 -3.06 9.83
N THR A 193 -17.60 -3.87 9.55
CA THR A 193 -17.18 -4.86 10.53
C THR A 193 -16.93 -4.11 11.83
N PRO A 194 -17.52 -4.54 12.97
CA PRO A 194 -17.30 -3.86 14.23
C PRO A 194 -15.78 -3.78 14.44
N ALA A 195 -15.26 -2.56 14.58
CA ALA A 195 -13.89 -2.38 15.01
C ALA A 195 -13.74 -3.09 16.36
N LEU A 196 -12.59 -3.73 16.58
CA LEU A 196 -12.29 -4.19 17.93
C LEU A 196 -12.34 -2.97 18.86
N GLU A 197 -12.83 -3.19 20.08
CA GLU A 197 -12.81 -2.16 21.10
C GLU A 197 -11.36 -1.72 21.31
N TYR A 198 -11.15 -0.41 21.23
CA TYR A 198 -9.85 0.20 21.48
C TYR A 198 -9.72 0.39 22.99
N PHE A 199 -8.67 -0.16 23.60
CA PHE A 199 -8.40 -0.02 25.03
C PHE A 199 -7.41 1.12 25.26
N ASP A 200 -7.74 2.03 26.19
CA ASP A 200 -6.89 3.13 26.68
C ASP A 200 -6.53 2.98 28.16
N ASP A 201 -7.02 1.93 28.83
CA ASP A 201 -6.87 1.68 30.27
C ASP A 201 -5.39 1.60 30.73
N GLY A 202 -4.48 1.23 29.83
CA GLY A 202 -3.04 1.08 30.09
C GLY A 202 -2.17 2.26 29.66
N CYS A 203 -2.74 3.33 29.09
CA CYS A 203 -1.96 4.47 28.62
C CYS A 203 -1.49 5.36 29.77
N GLU A 204 -0.19 5.71 29.82
CA GLU A 204 0.31 6.73 30.74
C GLU A 204 -0.33 8.09 30.39
N ASN A 205 -1.23 8.57 31.24
CA ASN A 205 -1.78 9.93 31.11
C ASN A 205 -0.67 10.95 31.43
N PRO A 206 -0.35 11.91 30.55
CA PRO A 206 0.53 13.04 30.91
C PRO A 206 -0.14 14.06 31.85
N THR A 207 -1.15 13.66 32.62
CA THR A 207 -1.84 14.52 33.59
C THR A 207 -1.98 13.83 34.93
N THR A 208 -0.89 13.85 35.71
CA THR A 208 -0.90 14.22 37.14
C THR A 208 0.55 14.42 37.60
N ASP A 209 0.81 15.55 38.26
CA ASP A 209 2.02 15.92 39.02
C ASP A 209 3.20 16.55 38.26
N PHE A 210 3.00 17.75 37.70
CA PHE A 210 4.08 18.73 37.56
C PHE A 210 3.94 19.84 38.61
N ASN A 211 4.17 19.48 39.87
CA ASN A 211 4.43 20.43 40.96
C ASN A 211 5.83 20.16 41.53
N SER A 212 6.82 20.17 40.64
CA SER A 212 8.23 20.06 41.01
C SER A 212 8.85 21.44 40.79
N THR A 213 8.97 22.19 41.89
CA THR A 213 9.75 23.42 42.00
C THR A 213 11.13 23.21 41.37
N PHE A 214 11.30 23.64 40.12
CA PHE A 214 12.59 23.63 39.46
C PHE A 214 13.36 24.86 39.93
N THR A 215 14.13 24.70 41.01
CA THR A 215 15.15 25.67 41.40
C THR A 215 16.12 25.79 40.23
N THR A 216 16.08 26.92 39.52
CA THR A 216 17.04 27.26 38.48
C THR A 216 18.43 27.39 39.10
N THR A 217 19.25 26.36 39.00
CA THR A 217 20.70 26.50 39.15
C THR A 217 21.29 26.53 37.75
N SER A 218 21.50 27.73 37.23
CA SER A 218 22.24 27.98 36.00
C SER A 218 23.69 27.52 36.17
N ILE A 219 24.09 26.44 35.51
CA ILE A 219 25.49 26.11 35.26
C ILE A 219 25.66 26.06 33.74
N TRP A 220 25.90 27.22 33.15
CA TRP A 220 26.50 27.33 31.83
C TRP A 220 27.95 27.78 32.02
N THR A 221 28.86 26.82 32.10
CA THR A 221 30.26 27.05 31.75
C THR A 221 30.44 26.61 30.31
N THR A 222 30.55 27.58 29.41
CA THR A 222 31.23 27.36 28.13
C THR A 222 32.18 28.53 27.93
N SER A 223 33.45 28.19 28.09
CA SER A 223 34.63 28.92 27.65
C SER A 223 34.57 29.19 26.15
N THR A 224 34.71 30.45 25.76
CA THR A 224 35.34 30.85 24.50
C THR A 224 36.16 32.10 24.76
N ASP A 225 37.47 31.95 24.56
CA ASP A 225 38.43 33.02 24.31
C ASP A 225 37.87 34.03 23.32
N ASP A 226 38.00 35.31 23.65
CA ASP A 226 38.30 36.35 22.67
C ASP A 226 39.03 37.49 23.38
N GLY A 227 40.32 37.61 23.09
CA GLY A 227 41.16 38.68 23.61
C GLY A 227 40.89 40.00 22.91
N LYS A 228 40.75 41.07 23.71
CA LYS A 228 41.23 42.40 23.33
C LYS A 228 41.49 43.28 24.57
N ASP A 229 42.70 43.81 24.60
CA ASP A 229 43.38 44.60 25.63
C ASP A 229 42.75 45.97 26.00
N PRO A 230 43.21 46.62 27.09
CA PRO A 230 42.44 47.56 27.90
C PRO A 230 42.62 49.03 27.50
N GLY A 231 41.64 49.84 27.89
CA GLY A 231 41.74 51.29 28.01
C GLY A 231 41.12 51.73 29.34
N GLU A 232 41.96 52.36 30.17
CA GLU A 232 41.71 53.05 31.45
C GLU A 232 41.41 52.22 32.70
#